data_AF-A0A4Y2BPK9-F1
#
_entry.id   AF-A0A4Y2BPK9-F1
#
_cell.length_a   1.000
_cell.length_b   1.000
_cell.length_c   1.000
_cell.angle_alpha   90.00
_cell.angle_beta   90.00
_cell.angle_gamma   90.00
#
_symmetry.space_group_name_H-M   'P 1'
#
loop_
_entity.id
_entity.type
_entity.pdbx_description
1 polymer ?
#
loop_
_entity_poly.entity_id
_entity_poly.type
_entity_poly.pdbx_seq_one_letter_code
_entity_poly.pdbx_strand_id
1 'polypeptide(L)'
;MKIRDLLDYHEGTLAMIDGKLVKPEPLLNSDNADDIKDHKERSDFYRKTNRYAKSMITSTVTDAVYQKIMYKETTQKDSEALKE
;
A
#
# COMPACT_ATOMS: atom_id res chain seq x y z
N MET A 1 13.62 9.41 5.93
CA MET A 1 12.49 9.67 5.01
C MET A 1 11.29 8.95 5.57
N LYS A 2 10.17 9.64 5.87
CA LYS A 2 8.99 8.95 6.43
C LYS A 2 8.23 8.31 5.28
N ILE A 3 7.62 7.15 5.51
CA ILE A 3 6.86 6.43 4.46
C ILE A 3 5.82 7.35 3.79
N ARG A 4 5.22 8.28 4.54
CA ARG A 4 4.27 9.27 4.04
C ARG A 4 4.88 10.20 2.97
N ASP A 5 6.12 10.63 3.13
CA ASP A 5 6.81 11.51 2.17
C ASP A 5 7.04 10.79 0.82
N LEU A 6 7.26 9.48 0.87
CA LEU A 6 7.37 8.62 -0.32
C LEU A 6 6.02 8.37 -1.01
N LEU A 7 4.94 8.32 -0.23
CA LEU A 7 3.60 8.00 -0.71
C LEU A 7 2.90 9.21 -1.35
N ASP A 8 3.31 10.42 -1.00
CA ASP A 8 2.79 11.67 -1.56
C ASP A 8 3.13 11.82 -3.06
N TYR A 9 4.18 11.12 -3.53
CA TYR A 9 4.58 11.11 -4.95
C TYR A 9 3.57 10.41 -5.88
N HIS A 10 2.79 9.45 -5.35
CA HIS A 10 1.78 8.73 -6.15
C HIS A 10 0.35 9.09 -5.74
N GLU A 11 -0.34 9.76 -6.65
CA GLU A 11 -1.70 10.24 -6.50
C GLU A 11 -2.65 9.17 -5.93
N GLY A 12 -3.35 9.53 -4.85
CA GLY A 12 -4.30 8.66 -4.15
C GLY A 12 -3.70 7.65 -3.17
N THR A 13 -2.37 7.47 -3.12
CA THR A 13 -1.76 6.46 -2.23
C THR A 13 -1.88 6.84 -0.76
N LEU A 14 -1.71 8.13 -0.44
CA LEU A 14 -2.00 8.64 0.90
C LEU A 14 -3.47 8.48 1.26
N ALA A 15 -4.39 8.78 0.33
CA ALA A 15 -5.82 8.60 0.55
C ALA A 15 -6.20 7.11 0.77
N MET A 16 -5.52 6.17 0.12
CA MET A 16 -5.67 4.73 0.35
C MET A 16 -5.26 4.34 1.78
N ILE A 17 -4.13 4.83 2.26
CA ILE A 17 -3.62 4.50 3.60
C ILE A 17 -4.44 5.18 4.70
N ASP A 18 -4.94 6.39 4.44
CA ASP A 18 -5.88 7.08 5.32
C ASP A 18 -7.30 6.46 5.29
N GLY A 19 -7.54 5.43 4.46
CA GLY A 19 -8.85 4.78 4.32
C GLY A 19 -9.91 5.61 3.59
N LYS A 20 -9.50 6.72 2.96
CA LYS A 20 -10.38 7.64 2.20
C LYS A 20 -10.66 7.14 0.78
N LEU A 21 -9.75 6.38 0.19
CA LEU A 21 -9.94 5.74 -1.10
C LEU A 21 -10.52 4.33 -0.90
N VAL A 22 -11.81 4.18 -1.17
CA VAL A 22 -12.56 2.93 -0.93
C VAL A 22 -12.72 2.14 -2.23
N LYS A 23 -12.75 0.81 -2.11
CA LYS A 23 -13.02 -0.09 -3.23
C LYS A 23 -14.41 0.22 -3.80
N PRO A 24 -14.57 0.48 -5.10
CA PRO A 24 -15.88 0.64 -5.71
C PRO A 24 -16.74 -0.61 -5.49
N GLU A 25 -18.02 -0.41 -5.17
CA GLU A 25 -19.00 -1.50 -5.10
C GLU A 25 -19.20 -2.11 -6.49
N PRO A 26 -19.54 -3.41 -6.59
CA PRO A 26 -19.88 -4.00 -7.88
C PRO A 26 -21.04 -3.26 -8.56
N LEU A 27 -20.93 -3.02 -9.87
CA LEU A 27 -22.08 -2.54 -10.64
C LEU A 27 -23.17 -3.60 -10.65
N LEU A 28 -24.39 -3.19 -10.31
CA LEU A 28 -25.59 -3.99 -10.50
C LEU A 28 -26.22 -3.58 -11.84
N ASN A 29 -26.19 -4.50 -12.82
CA ASN A 29 -26.93 -4.43 -14.09
C ASN A 29 -27.11 -3.01 -14.66
N SER A 30 -25.99 -2.33 -14.97
CA SER A 30 -26.02 -1.07 -15.70
C SER A 30 -25.98 -1.34 -17.20
N ASP A 31 -26.98 -0.86 -17.94
CA ASP A 31 -26.97 -0.83 -19.41
C ASP A 31 -26.33 0.45 -19.95
N ASN A 32 -25.99 1.41 -19.08
CA ASN A 32 -25.34 2.66 -19.45
C ASN A 32 -23.83 2.47 -19.63
N ALA A 33 -23.35 2.71 -20.85
CA ALA A 33 -21.94 2.57 -21.21
C ALA A 33 -21.03 3.54 -20.44
N ASP A 34 -21.51 4.75 -20.12
CA ASP A 34 -20.73 5.74 -19.39
C ASP A 34 -20.51 5.31 -17.94
N ASP A 35 -21.53 4.75 -17.28
CA ASP A 35 -21.43 4.24 -15.91
C ASP A 35 -20.50 3.03 -15.81
N ILE A 36 -20.52 2.15 -16.82
CA ILE A 36 -19.60 1.00 -16.92
C ILE A 36 -18.15 1.50 -17.05
N LYS A 37 -17.94 2.54 -17.87
CA LYS A 37 -16.62 3.12 -18.09
C LYS A 37 -16.09 3.79 -16.82
N ASP A 38 -16.87 4.66 -16.18
CA ASP A 38 -16.49 5.33 -14.93
C ASP A 38 -16.15 4.31 -13.83
N HIS A 39 -17.00 3.30 -13.65
CA HIS A 39 -16.77 2.26 -12.66
C HIS A 39 -15.47 1.51 -12.89
N LYS A 40 -15.18 1.17 -14.15
CA LYS A 40 -13.93 0.51 -14.53
C LYS A 40 -12.74 1.39 -14.22
N GLU A 41 -12.78 2.66 -14.57
CA GLU A 41 -11.70 3.63 -14.29
C GLU A 41 -11.44 3.76 -12.78
N ARG A 42 -12.49 3.91 -11.97
CA ARG A 42 -12.39 3.94 -10.51
C ARG A 42 -11.84 2.65 -9.92
N SER A 43 -12.26 1.50 -10.45
CA SER A 43 -11.80 0.18 -10.01
C SER A 43 -10.33 -0.05 -10.34
N ASP A 44 -9.91 0.35 -11.54
CA ASP A 44 -8.54 0.27 -12.01
C ASP A 44 -7.63 1.20 -11.21
N PHE A 45 -8.08 2.42 -10.94
CA PHE A 45 -7.39 3.37 -10.07
C PHE A 45 -7.21 2.79 -8.66
N TYR A 46 -8.30 2.33 -8.01
CA TYR A 46 -8.22 1.70 -6.69
C TYR A 46 -7.22 0.53 -6.69
N ARG A 47 -7.30 -0.37 -7.67
CA ARG A 47 -6.42 -1.53 -7.76
C ARG A 47 -4.95 -1.13 -7.88
N LYS A 48 -4.63 -0.17 -8.75
CA LYS A 48 -3.26 0.33 -8.95
C LYS A 48 -2.71 0.95 -7.68
N THR A 49 -3.48 1.85 -7.06
CA THR A 49 -3.09 2.55 -5.84
C THR A 49 -2.95 1.62 -4.65
N ASN A 50 -3.83 0.61 -4.50
CA ASN A 50 -3.71 -0.40 -3.45
C ASN A 50 -2.44 -1.24 -3.61
N ARG A 51 -2.14 -1.67 -4.86
CA ARG A 51 -0.93 -2.45 -5.14
C ARG A 51 0.32 -1.65 -4.82
N TYR A 52 0.35 -0.37 -5.19
CA TYR A 52 1.46 0.50 -4.91
C TYR A 52 1.63 0.74 -3.39
N ALA A 53 0.55 1.09 -2.67
CA ALA A 53 0.56 1.25 -1.22
C ALA A 53 1.12 0.00 -0.51
N LYS A 54 0.65 -1.20 -0.90
CA LYS A 54 1.18 -2.47 -0.38
C LYS A 54 2.67 -2.64 -0.66
N SER A 55 3.11 -2.37 -1.88
CA SER A 55 4.53 -2.46 -2.25
C SER A 55 5.38 -1.56 -1.36
N MET A 56 4.95 -0.31 -1.13
CA MET A 56 5.69 0.66 -0.33
C MET A 56 5.74 0.28 1.15
N ILE A 57 4.62 -0.20 1.71
CA ILE A 57 4.57 -0.74 3.07
C ILE A 57 5.54 -1.92 3.19
N THR A 58 5.47 -2.89 2.27
CA THR A 58 6.36 -4.05 2.28
C THR A 58 7.83 -3.64 2.19
N SER A 59 8.20 -2.75 1.25
CA SER A 59 9.58 -2.28 1.12
C SER A 59 10.08 -1.60 2.39
N THR A 60 9.24 -0.78 3.03
CA THR A 60 9.61 -0.10 4.29
C THR A 60 9.75 -1.07 5.45
N VAL A 61 8.84 -2.03 5.59
CA VAL A 61 8.92 -3.07 6.63
C VAL A 61 10.18 -3.92 6.43
N THR A 62 10.46 -4.35 5.19
CA THR A 62 11.65 -5.13 4.86
C THR A 62 12.92 -4.35 5.17
N ASP A 63 13.01 -3.08 4.79
CA ASP A 63 14.18 -2.25 5.10
C ASP A 63 14.37 -2.08 6.62
N ALA A 64 13.30 -1.76 7.35
CA ALA A 64 13.37 -1.62 8.80
C ALA A 64 13.80 -2.92 9.51
N VAL A 65 13.27 -4.07 9.07
CA VAL A 65 13.66 -5.40 9.57
C VAL A 65 15.12 -5.70 9.21
N TYR A 66 15.54 -5.41 7.98
CA TYR A 66 16.91 -5.60 7.53
C TYR A 66 17.90 -4.77 8.37
N GLN A 67 17.59 -3.50 8.62
CA GLN A 67 18.38 -2.65 9.51
C GLN A 67 18.43 -3.23 10.93
N LYS A 68 17.30 -3.68 11.50
CA LYS A 68 17.28 -4.28 12.85
C LYS A 68 18.24 -5.47 13.00
N ILE A 69 18.35 -6.29 11.95
CA ILE A 69 19.18 -7.51 11.91
C ILE A 69 20.66 -7.16 11.64
N MET A 70 20.94 -6.34 10.63
CA MET A 70 22.32 -6.08 10.20
C MET A 70 23.22 -5.41 11.25
N TYR A 71 22.63 -4.75 12.25
CA TYR A 71 23.39 -4.10 13.32
C TYR A 71 23.79 -5.04 14.47
N LYS A 72 23.32 -6.29 14.53
CA LYS A 72 23.65 -7.18 15.64
C LYS A 72 24.76 -8.16 15.27
N GLU A 73 25.60 -8.46 16.25
CA GLU A 73 26.76 -9.33 16.08
C GLU A 73 26.41 -10.82 15.97
N THR A 74 25.24 -11.22 16.48
CA THR A 74 24.84 -12.63 16.56
C THR A 74 23.38 -12.82 16.19
N THR A 75 23.11 -13.98 15.58
CA THR A 75 21.76 -14.41 15.20
C THR A 75 20.81 -14.55 16.39
N GLN A 76 21.32 -14.76 17.61
CA GLN A 76 20.52 -14.71 18.82
C GLN A 76 19.98 -13.29 19.08
N LYS A 77 20.85 -12.27 19.03
CA LYS A 77 20.46 -10.87 19.20
C LYS A 77 19.50 -10.41 18.09
N ASP A 78 19.65 -10.94 16.87
CA ASP A 78 18.69 -10.72 15.78
C ASP A 78 17.30 -11.26 16.13
N SER A 79 17.22 -12.51 16.58
CA SER A 79 15.96 -13.15 16.95
C SER A 79 15.26 -12.43 18.10
N GLU A 80 16.02 -11.89 19.06
CA GLU A 80 15.49 -11.08 20.16
C GLU A 80 14.94 -9.74 19.63
N ALA A 81 15.67 -9.04 18.74
CA ALA A 81 15.27 -7.74 18.18
C ALA A 81 14.03 -7.79 17.28
N LEU A 82 13.68 -8.97 16.75
CA LEU A 82 12.48 -9.19 15.94
C LEU A 82 11.23 -9.57 16.75
N LYS A 83 11.37 -9.87 18.05
CA LYS A 83 10.25 -10.24 18.93
C LYS A 83 9.58 -9.02 19.61
N GLU A 84 10.20 -7.84 19.51
CA GLU A 84 9.65 -6.53 19.92
C GLU A 84 8.90 -5.83 18.77
#